data_AF-A0A962FYA4-F1
#
_entry.id   AF-A0A962FYA4-F1
#
_cell.length_a   1.000
_cell.length_b   1.000
_cell.length_c   1.000
_cell.angle_alpha   90.00
_cell.angle_beta   90.00
_cell.angle_gamma   90.00
#
_symmetry.space_group_name_H-M   'P 1'
#
loop_
_entity.id
_entity.type
_entity.pdbx_description
1 polymer ?
#
loop_
_entity_poly.entity_id
_entity_poly.type
_entity_poly.pdbx_seq_one_letter_code
_entity_poly.pdbx_strand_id
1 'polypeptide(L)' 'MSVPHIVFGGTFDPPHNGHVALALAASERFDSDVWLMPNGRPRHRRGPQVDAEIRAELVELAIADHPRLHIDRREI' A
#
# COMPACT_ATOMS: atom_id res chain seq x y z
N MET A 1 -6.01 25.47 -4.19
CA MET A 1 -4.90 24.53 -4.44
C MET A 1 -5.50 23.14 -4.49
N SER A 2 -5.13 22.28 -5.45
CA SER A 2 -5.68 20.92 -5.53
C SER A 2 -5.01 20.02 -4.49
N VAL A 3 -5.80 19.20 -3.79
CA VAL A 3 -5.28 18.15 -2.92
C VAL A 3 -4.61 17.08 -3.80
N PRO A 4 -3.36 16.66 -3.52
CA PRO A 4 -2.67 15.68 -4.35
C PRO A 4 -3.28 14.29 -4.18
N HIS A 5 -3.36 13.50 -5.25
CA HIS A 5 -3.73 12.08 -5.16
C HIS A 5 -2.45 11.26 -5.01
N ILE A 6 -2.30 10.53 -3.89
CA ILE A 6 -1.07 9.78 -3.57
C ILE A 6 -1.31 8.30 -3.74
N VAL A 7 -0.48 7.66 -4.56
CA VAL A 7 -0.46 6.20 -4.75
C VAL A 7 0.89 5.67 -4.27
N PHE A 8 0.86 4.74 -3.34
CA PHE A 8 2.05 4.05 -2.81
C PHE A 8 2.05 2.60 -3.27
N GLY A 9 2.70 2.35 -4.41
CA GLY A 9 2.86 1.01 -4.98
C GLY A 9 3.94 0.20 -4.26
N GLY A 10 3.70 -1.10 -4.10
CA GLY A 10 4.64 -2.01 -3.45
C GLY A 10 4.27 -3.48 -3.57
N THR A 11 5.26 -4.36 -3.48
CA THR A 11 4.98 -5.81 -3.41
C THR A 11 4.40 -6.19 -2.04
N PHE A 12 4.76 -5.53 -0.94
CA PHE A 12 4.20 -5.83 0.39
C PHE A 12 4.20 -7.34 0.73
N ASP A 13 5.38 -7.96 0.73
CA ASP A 13 5.57 -9.42 0.87
C ASP A 13 6.37 -9.78 2.13
N PRO A 14 5.82 -9.62 3.36
CA PRO A 14 4.52 -9.01 3.73
C PRO A 14 4.62 -7.48 3.97
N PRO A 15 3.50 -6.76 4.16
CA PRO A 15 3.54 -5.40 4.71
C PRO A 15 4.16 -5.41 6.13
N HIS A 16 4.68 -4.25 6.54
CA HIS A 16 5.37 -4.07 7.83
C HIS A 16 5.30 -2.62 8.28
N ASN A 17 5.67 -2.34 9.53
CA ASN A 17 5.53 -1.00 10.13
C ASN A 17 6.21 0.12 9.33
N GLY A 18 7.33 -0.15 8.66
CA GLY A 18 7.95 0.84 7.76
C GLY A 18 7.06 1.30 6.59
N HIS A 19 6.24 0.41 6.03
CA HIS A 19 5.28 0.76 4.97
C HIS A 19 4.17 1.65 5.51
N VAL A 20 3.60 1.29 6.67
CA VAL A 20 2.54 2.05 7.34
C VAL A 20 3.06 3.44 7.74
N ALA A 21 4.22 3.51 8.38
CA ALA A 21 4.84 4.77 8.79
C ALA A 21 5.10 5.71 7.60
N LEU A 22 5.55 5.18 6.46
CA LEU A 22 5.76 5.98 5.26
C LEU A 22 4.44 6.50 4.67
N ALA A 23 3.41 5.67 4.63
CA ALA A 23 2.09 6.08 4.15
C ALA A 23 1.46 7.16 5.04
N LEU A 24 1.55 7.01 6.36
CA LEU A 24 1.11 8.03 7.32
C LEU A 24 1.90 9.33 7.16
N ALA A 25 3.23 9.27 7.05
CA ALA A 25 4.07 10.45 6.85
C ALA A 25 3.73 11.18 5.55
N ALA A 26 3.43 10.45 4.46
CA ALA A 26 2.96 11.04 3.21
C ALA A 26 1.59 11.71 3.39
N SER A 27 0.65 11.04 4.06
CA SER A 27 -0.68 11.58 4.34
C SER A 27 -0.60 12.89 5.12
N GLU A 28 0.20 12.93 6.19
CA GLU A 28 0.42 14.12 7.02
C GLU A 28 1.13 15.24 6.25
N ARG A 29 2.17 14.91 5.47
CA ARG A 29 2.99 15.91 4.77
C ARG A 29 2.21 16.70 3.73
N PHE A 30 1.27 16.04 3.06
CA PHE A 30 0.53 16.57 1.93
C PHE A 30 -0.94 16.86 2.24
N ASP A 31 -1.36 16.59 3.48
CA ASP A 31 -2.75 16.63 3.91
C ASP A 31 -3.68 15.94 2.91
N SER A 32 -3.36 14.70 2.57
CA SER A 32 -4.13 13.90 1.62
C SER A 32 -4.25 12.44 2.04
N ASP A 33 -5.19 11.74 1.41
CA ASP A 33 -5.35 10.30 1.53
C ASP A 33 -4.30 9.57 0.69
N VAL A 34 -3.89 8.40 1.15
CA VAL A 34 -2.86 7.57 0.50
C VAL A 34 -3.45 6.23 0.13
N TRP A 35 -3.31 5.86 -1.15
CA TRP A 35 -3.78 4.59 -1.69
C TRP A 35 -2.60 3.64 -1.82
N LEU A 36 -2.54 2.63 -0.95
CA LEU A 36 -1.58 1.54 -1.04
C LEU A 36 -2.04 0.58 -2.14
N MET A 37 -1.19 0.35 -3.15
CA MET A 37 -1.53 -0.46 -4.31
C MET A 37 -0.61 -1.67 -4.40
N PRO A 38 -1.02 -2.84 -3.86
CA PRO A 38 -0.22 -4.05 -3.95
C PRO A 38 -0.10 -4.52 -5.41
N ASN A 39 1.11 -4.82 -5.84
CA ASN A 39 1.35 -5.28 -7.22
C ASN A 39 1.33 -6.82 -7.28
N GLY A 40 0.76 -7.41 -8.34
CA GLY A 40 0.55 -8.85 -8.52
C GLY A 40 1.85 -9.69 -8.63
N ARG A 41 2.66 -9.49 -9.68
CA ARG A 41 3.96 -10.17 -9.84
C ARG A 41 5.01 -9.28 -10.54
N PRO A 42 6.18 -9.04 -9.93
CA PRO A 42 7.30 -8.39 -10.62
C PRO A 42 7.79 -9.28 -11.77
N ARG A 43 7.70 -8.79 -13.02
CA ARG A 43 8.08 -9.55 -14.24
C ARG A 43 9.57 -9.92 -14.31
N HIS A 44 10.39 -9.34 -13.44
CA HIS A 44 11.86 -9.29 -13.56
C HIS A 44 12.61 -9.76 -12.29
N ARG A 45 11.92 -10.38 -11.31
CA ARG A 45 12.51 -10.95 -10.09
C ARG A 45 11.87 -12.30 -9.75
N ARG A 46 12.49 -13.07 -8.85
CA ARG A 46 11.83 -14.22 -8.19
C ARG A 46 10.48 -13.73 -7.65
N GLY A 47 9.44 -14.52 -7.89
CA GLY A 47 8.08 -14.18 -7.49
C GLY A 47 7.96 -13.97 -5.97
N PRO A 48 6.94 -13.21 -5.53
CA PRO A 48 6.65 -13.05 -4.10
C PRO A 48 6.51 -14.41 -3.41
N GLN A 49 6.89 -14.50 -2.14
CA GLN A 49 6.70 -15.68 -1.31
C GLN A 49 5.21 -15.88 -0.96
N VAL A 50 4.47 -14.78 -0.84
CA VAL A 50 3.05 -14.76 -0.49
C VAL A 50 2.20 -14.40 -1.71
N ASP A 51 1.08 -15.11 -1.89
CA ASP A 51 0.11 -14.86 -2.95
C ASP A 51 -0.40 -13.43 -2.95
N ALA A 52 -0.69 -12.90 -4.14
CA ALA A 52 -1.05 -11.51 -4.31
C ALA A 52 -2.32 -11.12 -3.54
N GLU A 53 -3.32 -12.00 -3.51
CA GLU A 53 -4.54 -11.82 -2.71
C GLU A 53 -4.25 -11.77 -1.21
N ILE A 54 -3.41 -12.68 -0.71
CA ILE A 54 -3.02 -12.70 0.71
C ILE A 54 -2.27 -11.43 1.08
N ARG A 55 -1.35 -10.95 0.22
CA ARG A 55 -0.66 -9.67 0.45
C ARG A 55 -1.63 -8.49 0.49
N ALA A 56 -2.68 -8.51 -0.33
CA ALA A 56 -3.73 -7.51 -0.31
C ALA A 56 -4.47 -7.50 1.05
N GLU A 57 -4.89 -8.67 1.51
CA GLU A 57 -5.56 -8.84 2.81
C GLU A 57 -4.66 -8.39 3.96
N LEU A 58 -3.36 -8.71 3.92
CA LEU A 58 -2.39 -8.25 4.90
C LEU A 58 -2.21 -6.72 4.87
N VAL A 59 -2.27 -6.10 3.69
CA VAL A 59 -2.21 -4.63 3.56
C VAL A 59 -3.47 -4.01 4.16
N GLU A 60 -4.64 -4.55 3.86
CA GLU A 60 -5.92 -4.10 4.42
C GLU A 60 -5.94 -4.18 5.95
N LEU A 61 -5.46 -5.30 6.51
CA LEU A 61 -5.28 -5.45 7.96
C LEU A 61 -4.26 -4.47 8.55
N ALA A 62 -3.14 -4.23 7.86
CA ALA A 62 -2.09 -3.33 8.34
C ALA A 62 -2.50 -1.86 8.41
N ILE A 63 -3.55 -1.46 7.68
CA ILE A 63 -4.02 -0.07 7.62
C ILE A 63 -5.41 0.13 8.23
N ALA A 64 -6.04 -0.92 8.79
CA ALA A 64 -7.43 -0.88 9.25
C ALA A 64 -7.73 0.24 10.28
N ASP A 65 -6.76 0.57 11.13
CA ASP A 65 -6.89 1.62 12.16
C ASP A 65 -6.51 3.03 11.65
N HIS A 66 -6.27 3.20 10.34
CA HIS A 66 -5.77 4.42 9.74
C HIS A 66 -6.73 4.96 8.66
N PRO A 67 -7.69 5.84 9.02
CA PRO A 67 -8.81 6.22 8.13
C PRO A 67 -8.40 7.00 6.87
N ARG A 68 -7.16 7.49 6.79
CA ARG A 68 -6.61 8.20 5.61
C ARG A 68 -5.82 7.28 4.67
N LEU A 69 -5.66 6.02 5.05
CA LEU A 69 -4.96 5.01 4.27
C LEU A 69 -6.00 4.08 3.66
N HIS A 70 -5.91 3.88 2.35
CA HIS A 70 -6.83 3.04 1.59
C HIS A 70 -6.06 1.99 0.82
N ILE A 71 -6.70 0.87 0.51
CA ILE A 71 -6.16 -0.13 -0.40
C ILE A 71 -6.72 0.07 -1.81
N ASP A 72 -5.87 -0.15 -2.81
CA ASP A 72 -6.22 -0.19 -4.21
C ASP A 72 -5.77 -1.52 -4.84
N ARG A 73 -6.74 -2.32 -5.28
CA ARG A 73 -6.49 -3.69 -5.78
C ARG A 73 -6.32 -3.77 -7.29
N ARG A 74 -6.23 -2.64 -8.01
CA ARG A 74 -6.21 -2.60 -9.49
C ARG A 74 -5.03 -3.33 -10.15
N GLU A 75 -3.94 -3.60 -9.43
CA GLU A 75 -2.74 -4.28 -9.95
C GLU A 75 -2.56 -5.73 -9.46
N ILE A 76 -3.59 -6.31 -8.85
CA ILE A 76 -3.59 -7.69 -8.34
C ILE A 76 -4.17 -8.63 -9.39
#